data_AF-A0A2E3MMT4-F1
#
_entry.id   AF-A0A2E3MMT4-F1
#
_cell.length_a   1.000
_cell.length_b   1.000
_cell.length_c   1.000
_cell.angle_alpha   90.00
_cell.angle_beta   90.00
_cell.angle_gamma   90.00
#
_symmetry.space_group_name_H-M   'P 1'
#
loop_
_entity.id
_entity.type
_entity.pdbx_description
1 polymer ?
#
loop_
_entity_poly.entity_id
_entity_poly.type
_entity_poly.pdbx_seq_one_letter_code
_entity_poly.pdbx_strand_id
1 'polypeptide(L)'
;MHRFKTIAIPALKFSLPVLIVGWLLSSISASDWNELNSRPKQWDRLVFAFLLTFGGVVGTYVRWYMLVRTLDLPFRIGDALRLGFLGYLLNFVSLGSVGGDLFKAIFIAREQTARRAEAVASVIADRVIGLYALLVLAS
;
A
#
# COMPACT_ATOMS: atom_id res chain seq x y z
N MET A 1 12.38 -24.63 -21.11
CA MET A 1 11.56 -23.45 -21.48
C MET A 1 10.94 -22.70 -20.28
N HIS A 2 10.67 -23.34 -19.12
CA HIS A 2 10.02 -22.69 -17.98
C HIS A 2 10.87 -21.62 -17.25
N ARG A 3 12.19 -21.84 -17.10
CA ARG A 3 13.10 -20.90 -16.41
C ARG A 3 13.34 -19.57 -17.14
N PHE A 4 13.22 -19.56 -18.47
CA PHE A 4 13.46 -18.37 -19.29
C PHE A 4 12.35 -17.32 -19.09
N LYS A 5 11.08 -17.76 -18.97
CA LYS A 5 9.94 -16.88 -18.67
C LYS A 5 10.03 -16.27 -17.26
N THR A 6 10.57 -17.01 -16.29
CA THR A 6 10.70 -16.56 -14.89
C THR A 6 11.76 -15.47 -14.71
N ILE A 7 12.75 -15.36 -15.60
CA ILE A 7 13.82 -14.33 -15.53
C ILE A 7 13.49 -13.16 -16.46
N ALA A 8 12.90 -13.42 -17.63
CA ALA A 8 12.54 -12.38 -18.58
C ALA A 8 11.45 -11.42 -18.06
N ILE A 9 10.46 -11.93 -17.31
CA ILE A 9 9.36 -11.11 -16.79
C ILE A 9 9.84 -10.13 -15.70
N PRO A 10 10.63 -10.53 -14.68
CA PRO A 10 11.24 -9.58 -13.75
C PRO A 10 12.17 -8.59 -14.45
N ALA A 11 13.03 -9.06 -15.34
CA ALA A 11 13.97 -8.19 -16.06
C ALA A 11 13.23 -7.09 -16.84
N LEU A 12 12.11 -7.42 -17.50
CA LEU A 12 11.26 -6.44 -18.20
C LEU A 12 10.53 -5.48 -17.24
N LYS A 13 10.04 -5.99 -16.10
CA LYS A 13 9.36 -5.18 -15.08
C LYS A 13 10.27 -4.15 -14.42
N PHE A 14 11.57 -4.43 -14.31
CA PHE A 14 12.54 -3.48 -13.76
C PHE A 14 13.20 -2.61 -14.84
N SER A 15 13.37 -3.11 -16.06
CA SER A 15 13.95 -2.32 -17.15
C SER A 15 13.03 -1.17 -17.56
N LEU A 16 11.71 -1.39 -17.59
CA LEU A 16 10.76 -0.37 -18.01
C LEU A 16 10.75 0.87 -17.08
N PRO A 17 10.63 0.76 -15.74
CA PRO A 17 10.77 1.90 -14.83
C PRO A 17 12.14 2.57 -14.94
N VAL A 18 13.23 1.80 -15.04
CA VAL A 18 14.59 2.35 -15.15
C VAL A 18 14.76 3.15 -16.44
N LEU A 19 14.22 2.65 -17.56
CA LEU A 19 14.24 3.35 -18.84
C LEU A 19 13.39 4.62 -18.79
N ILE A 20 12.19 4.56 -18.22
CA ILE A 20 11.32 5.73 -18.08
C ILE A 20 11.97 6.80 -17.20
N VAL A 21 12.48 6.41 -16.02
CA VAL A 21 13.14 7.34 -15.09
C VAL A 21 14.42 7.88 -15.69
N GLY A 22 15.24 7.03 -16.32
CA GLY A 22 16.48 7.45 -16.98
C GLY A 22 16.20 8.43 -18.14
N TRP A 23 15.21 8.13 -18.96
CA TRP A 23 14.77 9.03 -20.03
C TRP A 23 14.26 10.36 -19.46
N LEU A 24 13.41 10.33 -18.43
CA LEU A 24 12.89 11.53 -17.75
C LEU A 24 14.03 12.37 -17.16
N LEU A 25 15.00 11.76 -16.49
CA LEU A 25 16.14 12.49 -15.93
C LEU A 25 17.03 13.10 -17.03
N SER A 26 17.17 12.42 -18.17
CA SER A 26 17.91 12.95 -19.31
C SER A 26 17.18 14.06 -20.07
N SER A 27 15.85 14.14 -19.95
CA SER A 27 15.04 15.19 -20.59
C SER A 27 14.86 16.45 -19.74
N ILE A 28 15.26 16.42 -18.45
CA ILE A 28 15.22 17.60 -17.57
C ILE A 28 16.47 18.46 -17.79
N SER A 29 16.26 19.71 -18.19
CA SER A 29 17.32 20.69 -18.40
C SER A 29 17.82 21.32 -17.10
N ALA A 30 19.01 21.92 -17.10
CA ALA A 30 19.52 22.66 -15.94
C ALA A 30 18.63 23.86 -15.55
N SER A 31 17.91 24.44 -16.50
CA SER A 31 16.91 25.49 -16.26
C SER A 31 15.71 24.98 -15.45
N ASP A 32 15.23 23.78 -15.74
CA ASP A 32 14.09 23.18 -15.02
C ASP A 32 14.43 22.90 -13.55
N TRP A 33 15.67 22.46 -13.28
CA TRP A 33 16.18 22.28 -11.93
C TRP A 33 16.26 23.59 -11.14
N ASN A 34 16.71 24.67 -11.78
CA ASN A 34 16.75 25.99 -11.17
C ASN A 34 15.35 26.54 -10.90
N GLU A 35 14.40 26.26 -11.78
CA GLU A 35 13.00 26.65 -11.59
C GLU A 35 12.36 25.90 -10.42
N LEU A 36 12.60 24.59 -10.29
CA LEU A 36 12.10 23.79 -9.15
C LEU A 36 12.63 24.29 -7.80
N ASN A 37 13.90 24.69 -7.74
CA ASN A 37 14.52 25.19 -6.52
C ASN A 37 14.10 26.63 -6.17
N SER A 38 13.84 27.46 -7.18
CA SER A 38 13.48 28.87 -6.98
C SER A 38 11.99 29.09 -6.73
N ARG A 39 11.12 28.12 -7.10
CA ARG A 39 9.69 28.20 -6.81
C ARG A 39 9.42 28.16 -5.30
N PRO A 40 8.60 29.08 -4.77
CA PRO A 40 8.23 29.06 -3.35
C PRO A 40 7.42 27.80 -3.05
N LYS A 41 7.91 27.01 -2.09
CA LYS A 41 7.26 25.77 -1.64
C LYS A 41 5.99 26.13 -0.87
N GLN A 42 4.84 25.69 -1.37
CA GLN A 42 3.53 25.89 -0.75
C GLN A 42 3.32 24.88 0.38
N TRP A 43 3.96 25.15 1.53
CA TRP A 43 3.95 24.27 2.70
C TRP A 43 2.55 24.01 3.25
N ASP A 44 1.66 25.01 3.17
CA ASP A 44 0.24 24.91 3.53
C ASP A 44 -0.46 23.78 2.77
N ARG A 45 -0.30 23.74 1.44
CA ARG A 45 -0.89 22.70 0.59
C ARG A 45 -0.25 21.33 0.82
N LEU A 46 1.07 21.30 1.04
CA LEU A 46 1.78 20.05 1.33
C LEU A 46 1.34 19.43 2.66
N VAL A 47 1.18 20.25 3.70
CA VAL A 47 0.67 19.81 5.01
C VAL A 47 -0.77 19.32 4.86
N PHE A 48 -1.61 20.05 4.15
CA PHE A 48 -2.99 19.64 3.92
C PHE A 48 -3.09 18.32 3.15
N ALA A 49 -2.32 18.16 2.07
CA ALA A 49 -2.24 16.92 1.31
C ALA A 49 -1.72 15.75 2.16
N PHE A 50 -0.72 16.01 3.02
CA PHE A 50 -0.21 15.03 3.96
C PHE A 50 -1.30 14.58 4.94
N LEU A 51 -2.01 15.53 5.57
CA LEU A 51 -3.08 15.22 6.53
C LEU A 51 -4.23 14.45 5.88
N LEU A 52 -4.64 14.82 4.66
CA LEU A 52 -5.66 14.09 3.91
C LEU A 52 -5.21 12.65 3.60
N THR A 53 -3.99 12.48 3.10
CA THR A 53 -3.46 11.16 2.75
C THR A 53 -3.27 10.30 4.00
N PHE A 54 -2.74 10.88 5.07
CA PHE A 54 -2.57 10.22 6.35
C PHE A 54 -3.90 9.79 6.95
N GLY A 55 -4.90 10.68 6.93
CA GLY A 55 -6.27 10.38 7.36
C GLY A 55 -6.89 9.25 6.54
N GLY A 56 -6.69 9.25 5.21
CA GLY A 56 -7.11 8.16 4.34
C GLY A 56 -6.47 6.83 4.72
N VAL A 57 -5.15 6.80 4.94
CA VAL A 57 -4.42 5.60 5.38
C VAL A 57 -4.94 5.08 6.71
N VAL A 58 -5.08 5.95 7.72
CA VAL A 58 -5.65 5.57 9.03
C VAL A 58 -7.09 5.04 8.87
N GLY A 59 -7.89 5.69 8.03
CA GLY A 59 -9.24 5.25 7.69
C GLY A 59 -9.28 3.81 7.16
N THR A 60 -8.31 3.41 6.34
CA THR A 60 -8.22 2.02 5.86
C THR A 60 -8.00 1.02 7.01
N TYR A 61 -7.23 1.39 8.03
CA TYR A 61 -6.96 0.52 9.18
C TYR A 61 -8.16 0.44 10.12
N VAL A 62 -8.85 1.56 10.33
CA VAL A 62 -10.09 1.62 11.12
C VAL A 62 -11.18 0.80 10.43
N ARG A 63 -11.30 0.89 9.11
CA ARG A 63 -12.25 0.08 8.33
C ARG A 63 -11.99 -1.42 8.53
N TRP A 64 -10.75 -1.86 8.39
CA TRP A 64 -10.39 -3.26 8.64
C TRP A 64 -10.67 -3.68 10.09
N TYR A 65 -10.37 -2.82 11.05
CA TYR A 65 -10.70 -3.05 12.46
C TYR A 65 -12.20 -3.29 12.68
N MET A 66 -13.08 -2.52 12.03
CA MET A 66 -14.52 -2.73 12.10
C MET A 66 -14.92 -4.11 11.55
N LEU A 67 -14.33 -4.55 10.42
CA LEU A 67 -14.56 -5.88 9.84
C LEU A 67 -14.08 -7.02 10.76
N VAL A 68 -12.96 -6.84 11.45
CA VAL A 68 -12.47 -7.85 12.41
C VAL A 68 -13.38 -7.91 13.64
N ARG A 69 -13.90 -6.77 14.09
CA ARG A 69 -14.80 -6.70 15.24
C ARG A 69 -16.18 -7.31 14.97
N THR A 70 -16.66 -7.30 13.72
CA THR A 70 -17.88 -8.04 13.35
C THR A 70 -17.72 -9.56 13.41
N LEU A 71 -16.49 -10.07 13.46
CA LEU A 71 -16.20 -11.49 13.64
C LEU A 71 -16.09 -11.88 15.12
N ASP A 72 -16.36 -10.97 16.07
CA ASP A 72 -16.19 -11.21 17.52
C ASP A 72 -14.77 -11.66 17.91
N LEU A 73 -13.76 -11.21 17.16
CA LEU A 73 -12.37 -11.49 17.47
C LEU A 73 -11.86 -10.47 18.53
N PRO A 74 -11.12 -10.92 19.56
CA PRO A 74 -10.49 -10.03 20.54
C PRO A 74 -9.33 -9.28 19.87
N PHE A 75 -9.67 -8.19 19.17
CA PHE A 75 -8.73 -7.36 18.43
C PHE A 75 -8.93 -5.89 18.83
N ARG A 76 -7.85 -5.17 19.13
CA ARG A 76 -7.91 -3.76 19.54
C ARG A 76 -7.54 -2.85 18.36
N ILE A 77 -8.01 -1.61 18.42
CA ILE A 77 -7.69 -0.61 17.39
C ILE A 77 -6.19 -0.31 17.32
N GLY A 78 -5.47 -0.38 18.45
CA GLY A 78 -4.01 -0.23 18.49
C GLY A 78 -3.28 -1.32 17.70
N ASP A 79 -3.78 -2.56 17.75
CA ASP A 79 -3.22 -3.68 16.98
C ASP A 79 -3.49 -3.49 15.49
N ALA A 80 -4.70 -3.00 15.14
CA ALA A 80 -5.06 -2.64 13.76
C ALA A 80 -4.15 -1.56 13.18
N LEU A 81 -3.85 -0.51 13.94
CA LEU A 81 -2.94 0.56 13.52
C LEU A 81 -1.51 0.04 13.40
N ARG A 82 -1.01 -0.70 14.39
CA ARG A 82 0.36 -1.25 14.39
C ARG A 82 0.58 -2.18 13.20
N LEU A 83 -0.35 -3.12 12.97
CA LEU A 83 -0.31 -4.04 11.84
C LEU A 83 -0.58 -3.34 10.51
N GLY A 84 -1.44 -2.32 10.54
CA GLY A 84 -1.71 -1.41 9.44
C GLY A 84 -0.43 -0.79 8.90
N PHE A 85 0.31 -0.09 9.76
CA PHE A 85 1.55 0.60 9.41
C PHE A 85 2.68 -0.37 9.05
N LEU A 86 2.84 -1.49 9.77
CA LEU A 86 3.82 -2.52 9.41
C LEU A 86 3.53 -3.12 8.04
N GLY A 87 2.27 -3.46 7.76
CA GLY A 87 1.86 -3.95 6.45
C GLY A 87 2.06 -2.90 5.35
N TYR A 88 1.80 -1.62 5.66
CA TYR A 88 2.01 -0.52 4.72
C TYR A 88 3.50 -0.33 4.39
N LEU A 89 4.39 -0.38 5.39
CA LEU A 89 5.83 -0.38 5.18
C LEU A 89 6.28 -1.56 4.30
N LEU A 90 5.76 -2.76 4.59
CA LEU A 90 6.11 -3.96 3.83
C LEU A 90 5.59 -3.95 2.40
N ASN A 91 4.57 -3.17 2.08
CA ASN A 91 4.18 -2.95 0.67
C ASN A 91 5.23 -2.17 -0.13
N PHE A 92 6.07 -1.34 0.51
CA PHE A 92 7.17 -0.65 -0.18
C PHE A 92 8.43 -1.51 -0.31
N VAL A 93 8.66 -2.41 0.64
CA VAL A 93 9.86 -3.26 0.69
C VAL A 93 9.65 -4.57 -0.07
N SER A 94 8.46 -5.16 0.01
CA SER A 94 8.15 -6.39 -0.68
C SER A 94 8.10 -6.13 -2.18
N LEU A 95 8.92 -6.86 -2.94
CA LEU A 95 8.97 -6.84 -4.40
C LEU A 95 7.70 -7.52 -4.96
N GLY A 96 6.55 -6.88 -4.74
CA GLY A 96 5.21 -7.36 -5.09
C GLY A 96 4.14 -6.74 -4.20
N SER A 97 3.02 -6.32 -4.81
CA SER A 97 1.84 -5.68 -4.18
C SER A 97 1.14 -6.52 -3.08
N VAL A 98 1.66 -7.69 -2.72
CA VAL A 98 1.02 -8.68 -1.85
C VAL A 98 1.67 -8.74 -0.46
N GLY A 99 2.88 -8.20 -0.29
CA GLY A 99 3.67 -8.38 0.95
C GLY A 99 3.01 -7.82 2.20
N GLY A 100 2.42 -6.63 2.11
CA GLY A 100 1.78 -5.99 3.26
C GLY A 100 0.52 -6.72 3.75
N ASP A 101 -0.28 -7.23 2.82
CA ASP A 101 -1.50 -7.96 3.15
C ASP A 101 -1.23 -9.38 3.61
N LEU A 102 -0.22 -10.02 3.01
CA LEU A 102 0.26 -11.31 3.48
C LEU A 102 0.77 -11.22 4.92
N PHE A 103 1.49 -10.14 5.26
CA PHE A 103 1.93 -9.90 6.63
C PHE A 103 0.76 -9.74 7.60
N LYS A 104 -0.24 -8.92 7.25
CA LYS A 104 -1.46 -8.77 8.05
C LYS A 104 -2.19 -10.09 8.26
N ALA A 105 -2.37 -10.88 7.19
CA ALA A 105 -3.02 -12.18 7.22
C ALA A 105 -2.27 -13.20 8.08
N ILE A 106 -0.93 -13.27 7.96
CA ILE A 106 -0.10 -14.17 8.76
C ILE A 106 -0.16 -13.79 10.24
N PHE A 107 -0.06 -12.49 10.55
CA PHE A 107 -0.02 -12.05 11.94
C PHE A 107 -1.35 -12.27 12.64
N ILE A 108 -2.47 -11.89 12.01
CA ILE A 108 -3.78 -12.11 12.61
C ILE A 108 -4.13 -13.60 12.73
N ALA A 109 -3.67 -14.44 11.79
CA ALA A 109 -3.80 -15.89 11.90
C ALA A 109 -2.93 -16.49 13.01
N ARG A 110 -1.78 -15.87 13.33
CA ARG A 110 -0.96 -16.28 14.48
C ARG A 110 -1.58 -15.85 15.81
N GLU A 111 -2.15 -14.67 15.86
CA GLU A 111 -2.76 -14.10 17.06
C GLU A 111 -4.12 -14.73 17.39
N GLN A 112 -4.87 -15.16 16.36
CA GLN A 112 -6.18 -15.83 16.49
C GLN A 112 -6.06 -17.33 16.20
N THR A 113 -5.37 -18.06 17.08
CA THR A 113 -5.03 -19.49 16.91
C THR A 113 -6.26 -20.39 16.69
N ALA A 114 -7.41 -20.05 17.28
CA ALA A 114 -8.64 -20.83 17.18
C ALA A 114 -9.50 -20.50 15.93
N ARG A 115 -9.37 -19.29 15.35
CA ARG A 115 -10.24 -18.77 14.28
C ARG A 115 -9.45 -18.17 13.12
N ARG A 116 -8.35 -18.84 12.75
CA ARG A 116 -7.39 -18.38 11.72
C ARG A 116 -8.04 -18.08 10.37
N ALA A 117 -8.94 -18.96 9.92
CA ALA A 117 -9.58 -18.83 8.61
C ALA A 117 -10.44 -17.56 8.52
N GLU A 118 -11.19 -17.25 9.57
CA GLU A 118 -12.03 -16.06 9.66
C GLU A 118 -11.18 -14.78 9.71
N ALA A 119 -10.08 -14.83 10.45
CA ALA A 119 -9.14 -13.73 10.54
C ALA A 119 -8.49 -13.41 9.18
N VAL A 120 -8.09 -14.42 8.42
CA VAL A 120 -7.55 -14.24 7.05
C VAL A 120 -8.65 -13.75 6.09
N ALA A 121 -9.87 -14.28 6.20
CA ALA A 121 -10.99 -13.85 5.38
C ALA A 121 -11.31 -12.35 5.57
N SER A 122 -11.14 -11.81 6.78
CA SER A 122 -11.30 -10.37 7.05
C SER A 122 -10.37 -9.49 6.22
N VAL A 123 -9.12 -9.92 5.98
CA VAL A 123 -8.13 -9.19 5.19
C VAL A 123 -8.49 -9.21 3.70
N ILE A 124 -8.97 -10.36 3.22
CA ILE A 124 -9.43 -10.50 1.83
C ILE A 124 -10.69 -9.66 1.60
N ALA A 125 -11.65 -9.71 2.53
CA ALA A 125 -12.87 -8.92 2.48
C ALA A 125 -12.56 -7.41 2.46
N ASP A 126 -11.64 -6.95 3.31
CA ASP A 126 -11.16 -5.56 3.30
C ASP A 126 -10.63 -5.14 1.91
N ARG A 127 -9.89 -6.03 1.24
CA ARG A 127 -9.37 -5.78 -0.11
C ARG A 127 -10.45 -5.74 -1.18
N VAL A 128 -11.39 -6.68 -1.16
CA VAL A 128 -12.52 -6.72 -2.10
C VAL A 128 -13.38 -5.47 -1.95
N ILE A 129 -13.73 -5.10 -0.71
CA ILE A 129 -14.53 -3.90 -0.43
C ILE A 129 -13.79 -2.65 -0.90
N GLY A 130 -12.46 -2.59 -0.70
CA GLY A 130 -11.65 -1.45 -1.11
C GLY A 130 -11.65 -1.28 -2.63
N LEU A 131 -11.43 -2.38 -3.36
CA LEU A 131 -11.45 -2.39 -4.82
C LEU A 131 -12.84 -2.07 -5.37
N TYR A 132 -13.88 -2.66 -4.79
CA TYR A 132 -15.27 -2.38 -5.18
C TYR A 132 -15.63 -0.90 -4.99
N ALA A 133 -15.28 -0.31 -3.85
CA ALA A 133 -15.51 1.11 -3.59
C ALA A 133 -14.78 2.00 -4.61
N LEU A 134 -13.55 1.63 -5.00
CA LEU A 134 -12.81 2.35 -6.04
C LEU A 134 -13.47 2.25 -7.41
N LEU A 135 -13.98 1.06 -7.77
CA LEU A 135 -14.70 0.88 -9.05
C LEU A 135 -15.98 1.70 -9.09
N VAL A 136 -16.74 1.75 -8.00
CA VAL A 136 -17.97 2.55 -7.88
C VAL A 136 -17.69 4.05 -7.89
N LEU A 137 -16.59 4.49 -7.27
CA LEU A 137 -16.20 5.90 -7.29
C LEU A 137 -15.71 6.35 -8.68
N ALA A 138 -15.11 5.43 -9.43
CA ALA A 138 -14.55 5.71 -10.75
C ALA A 138 -15.56 5.57 -11.91
N SER A 139 -16.72 4.95 -11.66
CA SER A 139 -17.85 4.84 -12.61
C SER A 139 -18.74 6.07 -12.57
#